data_AF-A0A7C7W1C1-F1
#
_entry.id   AF-A0A7C7W1C1-F1
#
_cell.length_a   1.000
_cell.length_b   1.000
_cell.length_c   1.000
_cell.angle_alpha   90.00
_cell.angle_beta   90.00
_cell.angle_gamma   90.00
#
_symmetry.space_group_name_H-M   'P 1'
#
loop_
_entity.id
_entity.type
_entity.pdbx_description
1 polymer ?
#
loop_
_entity_poly.entity_id
_entity_poly.type
_entity_poly.pdbx_seq_one_letter_code
_entity_poly.pdbx_strand_id
1 'polypeptide(L)'
;MEGTTLFGVHKEAKVFIQDGADEAEQRSLSLKSLYSEETARRIVAAHEELKPMKSSLEKIVEMGENALKTGQGAASLQIASQAGTLTHLAGMFPTAQEGFDQALAILKSGSAYDSLMNWIKDANHCH
;
A
#
# COMPACT_ATOMS: atom_id res chain seq x y z
N MET A 1 -4.91 -16.17 -16.69
CA MET A 1 -3.96 -15.06 -16.46
C MET A 1 -4.40 -14.37 -15.18
N GLU A 2 -4.00 -14.93 -14.04
CA GLU A 2 -4.30 -14.36 -12.73
C GLU A 2 -3.42 -13.13 -12.59
N GLY A 3 -4.02 -11.95 -12.72
CA GLY A 3 -3.34 -10.70 -12.42
C GLY A 3 -2.81 -10.80 -10.99
N THR A 4 -1.48 -10.72 -10.86
CA THR A 4 -0.75 -10.61 -9.60
C THR A 4 -1.16 -9.29 -8.96
N THR A 5 -2.37 -9.29 -8.41
CA THR A 5 -2.86 -8.21 -7.60
C THR A 5 -1.94 -8.22 -6.38
N LEU A 6 -1.48 -7.06 -5.94
CA LEU A 6 -0.67 -6.82 -4.74
C LEU A 6 -1.44 -7.21 -3.45
N PHE A 7 -2.00 -8.42 -3.41
CA PHE A 7 -2.62 -9.08 -2.26
C PHE A 7 -1.67 -10.12 -1.65
N GLY A 8 -0.37 -10.02 -1.94
CA GLY A 8 0.69 -10.90 -1.43
C GLY A 8 1.05 -10.69 0.05
N VAL A 9 0.22 -9.99 0.82
CA VAL A 9 0.56 -9.59 2.21
C VAL A 9 0.60 -10.77 3.19
N HIS A 10 0.07 -11.94 2.78
CA HIS A 10 -0.01 -13.14 3.62
C HIS A 10 1.10 -14.16 3.39
N LYS A 11 1.93 -14.02 2.35
CA LYS A 11 3.10 -14.89 2.11
C LYS A 11 4.37 -14.10 2.31
N GLU A 12 5.30 -14.67 3.06
CA GLU A 12 6.65 -14.12 3.23
C GLU A 12 7.30 -13.98 1.85
N ALA A 13 7.65 -12.75 1.48
CA ALA A 13 8.41 -12.47 0.27
C ALA A 13 9.86 -12.20 0.63
N LYS A 14 10.80 -12.72 -0.14
CA LYS A 14 12.21 -12.39 -0.02
C LYS A 14 12.57 -11.36 -1.07
N VAL A 15 13.16 -10.25 -0.65
CA VAL A 15 13.70 -9.24 -1.56
C VAL A 15 15.20 -9.18 -1.35
N PHE A 16 15.94 -9.12 -2.45
CA PHE A 16 17.37 -8.91 -2.45
C PHE A 16 17.63 -7.48 -2.88
N ILE A 17 18.26 -6.70 -2.01
CA ILE A 17 18.59 -5.30 -2.27
C ILE A 17 20.10 -5.23 -2.49
N GLN A 18 20.51 -4.71 -3.63
CA GLN A 18 21.91 -4.47 -3.94
C GLN A 18 22.11 -2.98 -4.17
N ASP A 19 23.00 -2.36 -3.39
CA ASP A 19 23.39 -0.97 -3.59
C ASP A 19 24.73 -0.93 -4.33
N GLY A 20 24.71 -0.40 -5.55
CA GLY A 20 25.92 -0.31 -6.39
C GLY A 20 26.66 -1.64 -6.56
N ALA A 21 27.90 -1.68 -6.08
CA ALA A 21 28.79 -2.85 -6.16
C ALA A 21 28.82 -3.70 -4.88
N ASP A 22 28.01 -3.36 -3.88
CA ASP A 22 27.95 -4.11 -2.62
C ASP A 22 27.29 -5.48 -2.83
N GLU A 23 27.47 -6.37 -1.86
CA GLU A 23 26.78 -7.66 -1.87
C GLU A 23 25.28 -7.47 -1.66
N ALA A 24 24.47 -8.30 -2.33
CA ALA A 24 23.02 -8.22 -2.21
C ALA A 24 22.57 -8.66 -0.80
N GLU A 25 21.89 -7.76 -0.09
CA GLU A 25 21.25 -8.05 1.19
C GLU A 25 19.90 -8.72 0.98
N GLN A 26 19.70 -9.90 1.58
CA GLN A 26 18.39 -10.55 1.62
C GLN A 26 17.55 -9.95 2.77
N ARG A 27 16.39 -9.38 2.44
CA ARG A 27 15.38 -8.94 3.40
C ARG A 27 14.12 -9.79 3.29
N SER A 28 13.65 -10.29 4.44
CA SER A 28 12.35 -10.97 4.54
C SER A 28 11.24 -9.94 4.77
N LEU A 29 10.33 -9.88 3.81
CA LEU A 29 9.12 -9.07 3.86
C LEU A 29 7.99 -9.94 4.41
N SER A 30 7.77 -9.82 5.71
CA SER A 30 6.61 -10.38 6.40
C SER A 30 5.92 -9.29 7.18
N LEU A 31 4.60 -9.37 7.35
CA LEU A 31 3.88 -8.38 8.16
C LEU A 31 4.42 -8.29 9.59
N LYS A 32 4.82 -9.43 10.16
CA LYS A 32 5.34 -9.52 11.53
C LYS A 32 6.73 -8.90 11.68
N SER A 33 7.53 -8.86 10.61
CA SER A 33 8.86 -8.23 10.62
C SER A 33 8.80 -6.75 10.29
N LEU A 34 7.84 -6.33 9.47
CA LEU A 34 7.77 -4.96 8.93
C LEU A 34 6.94 -3.99 9.80
N TYR A 35 5.98 -4.51 10.57
CA TYR A 35 5.00 -3.70 11.27
C TYR A 35 4.89 -4.07 12.75
N SER A 36 4.39 -3.13 13.56
CA SER A 36 3.98 -3.44 14.93
C SER A 36 2.88 -4.50 14.94
N GLU A 37 2.75 -5.23 16.04
CA GLU A 37 1.72 -6.28 16.16
C GLU A 37 0.31 -5.74 15.89
N GLU A 38 0.00 -4.54 16.42
CA GLU A 38 -1.28 -3.88 16.20
C GLU A 38 -1.52 -3.56 14.72
N THR A 39 -0.53 -2.93 14.07
CA THR A 39 -0.62 -2.57 12.65
C THR A 39 -0.75 -3.81 11.78
N ALA A 40 0.08 -4.83 12.03
CA ALA A 40 0.01 -6.11 11.33
C ALA A 40 -1.37 -6.75 11.46
N ARG A 41 -1.95 -6.77 12.67
CA ARG A 41 -3.30 -7.30 12.90
C ARG A 41 -4.37 -6.53 12.13
N ARG A 42 -4.29 -5.21 12.08
CA ARG A 42 -5.22 -4.35 11.32
C ARG A 42 -5.13 -4.60 9.82
N ILE A 43 -3.91 -4.78 9.29
CA ILE A 43 -3.69 -5.09 7.87
C ILE A 43 -4.25 -6.48 7.52
N VAL A 44 -4.04 -7.49 8.37
CA VAL A 44 -4.61 -8.84 8.17
C VAL A 44 -6.13 -8.81 8.22
N ALA A 45 -6.72 -8.12 9.19
CA ALA A 45 -8.17 -7.99 9.29
C ALA A 45 -8.77 -7.32 8.05
N ALA A 46 -8.15 -6.23 7.58
CA ALA A 46 -8.53 -5.58 6.34
C ALA A 46 -8.43 -6.52 5.13
N HIS A 47 -7.37 -7.33 5.04
CA HIS A 47 -7.22 -8.28 3.95
C HIS A 47 -8.35 -9.33 3.93
N GLU A 48 -8.66 -9.91 5.08
CA GLU A 48 -9.73 -10.91 5.20
C GLU A 48 -11.13 -10.31 4.98
N GLU A 49 -11.35 -9.03 5.30
CA GLU A 49 -12.58 -8.31 4.93
C GLU A 49 -12.72 -8.18 3.41
N LEU A 50 -11.60 -7.94 2.70
CA LEU A 50 -11.63 -7.72 1.26
C LEU A 50 -11.76 -9.02 0.44
N LYS A 51 -11.19 -10.11 0.94
CA LYS A 51 -11.09 -11.41 0.27
C LYS A 51 -12.42 -12.01 -0.24
N PRO A 52 -13.54 -11.99 0.50
CA PRO A 52 -14.81 -12.53 0.00
C PRO A 52 -15.53 -11.59 -0.97
N MET A 53 -15.08 -10.35 -1.14
CA MET A 53 -15.79 -9.39 -1.99
C MET A 53 -15.64 -9.72 -3.46
N LYS A 54 -16.77 -9.71 -4.18
CA LYS A 54 -16.79 -9.87 -5.62
C LYS A 54 -16.12 -8.66 -6.27
N SER A 55 -15.03 -8.91 -6.97
CA SER A 55 -14.29 -7.90 -7.72
C SER A 55 -15.09 -7.45 -8.95
N SER A 56 -15.78 -6.31 -8.84
CA SER A 56 -16.30 -5.56 -9.99
C SER A 56 -15.57 -4.23 -10.09
N LEU A 57 -15.52 -3.66 -11.30
CA LEU A 57 -14.87 -2.37 -11.54
C LEU A 57 -15.49 -1.28 -10.64
N GLU A 58 -16.81 -1.24 -10.57
CA GLU A 58 -17.56 -0.26 -9.77
C GLU A 58 -17.17 -0.38 -8.30
N LYS A 59 -17.05 -1.61 -7.78
CA LYS A 59 -16.72 -1.82 -6.38
C LYS A 59 -15.28 -1.44 -6.05
N ILE A 60 -14.34 -1.73 -6.95
CA ILE A 60 -12.94 -1.32 -6.81
C ILE A 60 -12.83 0.20 -6.81
N VAL A 61 -13.50 0.88 -7.74
CA VAL A 61 -13.49 2.35 -7.84
C VAL A 61 -14.10 2.97 -6.58
N GLU A 62 -15.28 2.50 -6.15
CA GLU A 62 -15.94 3.00 -4.94
C GLU A 62 -15.02 2.93 -3.71
N MET A 63 -14.39 1.78 -3.49
CA MET A 63 -13.53 1.57 -2.33
C MET A 63 -12.21 2.34 -2.44
N GLY A 64 -11.61 2.37 -3.62
CA GLY A 64 -10.37 3.10 -3.88
C GLY A 64 -10.57 4.59 -3.68
N GLU A 65 -11.61 5.17 -4.27
CA GLU A 65 -11.95 6.57 -4.08
C GLU A 65 -12.25 6.89 -2.62
N ASN A 66 -13.07 6.08 -1.94
CA ASN A 66 -13.36 6.29 -0.53
C ASN A 66 -12.09 6.28 0.33
N ALA A 67 -11.19 5.32 0.08
CA ALA A 67 -9.91 5.23 0.77
C ALA A 67 -9.03 6.47 0.52
N LEU A 68 -8.95 6.95 -0.72
CA LEU A 68 -8.14 8.13 -1.08
C LEU A 68 -8.72 9.44 -0.52
N LYS A 69 -10.06 9.55 -0.44
CA LYS A 69 -10.75 10.75 0.06
C LYS A 69 -10.78 10.85 1.58
N THR A 70 -10.88 9.72 2.27
CA THR A 70 -11.23 9.70 3.70
C THR A 70 -10.23 8.94 4.57
N GLY A 71 -9.38 8.11 3.96
CA GLY A 71 -8.51 7.18 4.70
C GLY A 71 -9.28 6.14 5.51
N GLN A 72 -10.53 5.85 5.13
CA GLN A 72 -11.38 4.86 5.79
C GLN A 72 -11.57 3.58 4.96
N GLY A 73 -12.04 2.53 5.63
CA GLY A 73 -12.31 1.21 5.05
C GLY A 73 -11.07 0.35 4.85
N ALA A 74 -11.27 -0.95 4.62
CA ALA A 74 -10.18 -1.91 4.50
C ALA A 74 -9.18 -1.59 3.35
N ALA A 75 -9.65 -0.97 2.27
CA ALA A 75 -8.80 -0.54 1.16
C ALA A 75 -7.73 0.48 1.60
N SER A 76 -8.06 1.40 2.53
CA SER A 76 -7.10 2.39 3.04
C SER A 76 -5.91 1.74 3.75
N LEU A 77 -6.16 0.70 4.54
CA LEU A 77 -5.12 -0.04 5.26
C LEU A 77 -4.23 -0.86 4.31
N GLN A 78 -4.80 -1.44 3.25
CA GLN A 78 -4.01 -2.13 2.23
C GLN A 78 -3.14 -1.14 1.43
N ILE A 79 -3.70 0.00 1.00
CA ILE A 79 -2.94 1.04 0.29
C ILE A 79 -1.81 1.57 1.17
N ALA A 80 -2.09 1.90 2.43
CA ALA A 80 -1.06 2.36 3.37
C ALA A 80 0.03 1.31 3.61
N SER A 81 -0.32 0.02 3.69
CA SER A 81 0.67 -1.07 3.86
C SER A 81 1.55 -1.25 2.62
N GLN A 82 0.98 -1.13 1.42
CA GLN A 82 1.77 -1.19 0.19
C GLN A 82 2.69 0.03 0.07
N ALA A 83 2.16 1.23 0.33
CA ALA A 83 2.94 2.47 0.31
C ALA A 83 4.06 2.44 1.36
N GLY A 84 3.77 2.01 2.60
CA GLY A 84 4.77 1.90 3.67
C GLY A 84 5.89 0.94 3.34
N THR A 85 5.55 -0.24 2.81
CA THR A 85 6.54 -1.22 2.34
C THR A 85 7.41 -0.64 1.20
N LEU A 86 6.79 -0.06 0.18
CA LEU A 86 7.50 0.47 -1.00
C LEU A 86 8.42 1.63 -0.64
N THR A 87 7.95 2.56 0.18
CA THR A 87 8.72 3.73 0.59
C THR A 87 9.88 3.34 1.52
N HIS A 88 9.72 2.31 2.35
CA HIS A 88 10.83 1.73 3.10
C HIS A 88 11.88 1.08 2.18
N LEU A 89 11.45 0.25 1.22
CA LEU A 89 12.35 -0.39 0.25
C LEU A 89 13.09 0.62 -0.63
N ALA A 90 12.46 1.75 -0.94
CA ALA A 90 13.06 2.86 -1.68
C ALA A 90 13.96 3.77 -0.84
N GLY A 91 14.18 3.45 0.45
CA GLY A 91 15.00 4.25 1.35
C GLY A 91 14.39 5.61 1.75
N MET A 92 13.11 5.85 1.45
CA MET A 92 12.41 7.09 1.82
C MET A 92 12.06 7.12 3.32
N PHE A 93 11.75 5.96 3.91
CA PHE A 93 11.54 5.82 5.35
C PHE A 93 12.45 4.75 5.95
N PRO A 94 12.99 4.98 7.17
CA PRO A 94 13.78 3.99 7.92
C PRO A 94 13.05 2.67 8.16
N THR A 95 11.73 2.71 8.35
CA THR A 95 10.89 1.53 8.59
C THR A 95 9.62 1.54 7.76
N ALA A 96 9.09 0.35 7.44
CA ALA A 96 7.80 0.24 6.77
C ALA A 96 6.65 0.77 7.62
N GLN A 97 6.76 0.66 8.95
CA GLN A 97 5.81 1.23 9.91
C GLN A 97 5.70 2.75 9.77
N GLU A 98 6.82 3.48 9.74
CA GLU A 98 6.82 4.93 9.54
C GLU A 98 6.19 5.32 8.20
N GLY A 99 6.55 4.61 7.13
CA GLY A 99 5.94 4.84 5.81
C GLY A 99 4.43 4.56 5.80
N PHE A 100 3.98 3.53 6.53
CA PHE A 100 2.56 3.22 6.68
C PHE A 100 1.81 4.31 7.45
N ASP A 101 2.36 4.78 8.56
CA ASP A 101 1.73 5.81 9.38
C ASP A 101 1.61 7.13 8.61
N GLN A 102 2.65 7.50 7.87
CA GLN A 102 2.63 8.67 6.99
C GLN A 102 1.64 8.50 5.83
N ALA A 103 1.62 7.34 5.17
CA ALA A 103 0.67 7.06 4.11
C ALA A 103 -0.78 7.12 4.61
N LEU A 104 -1.06 6.55 5.78
CA LEU A 104 -2.39 6.58 6.39
C LEU A 104 -2.79 8.01 6.79
N ALA A 105 -1.87 8.84 7.27
CA ALA A 105 -2.13 10.25 7.55
C ALA A 105 -2.50 11.03 6.28
N ILE A 106 -1.78 10.79 5.17
CA ILE A 106 -2.07 11.38 3.87
C ILE A 106 -3.47 10.95 3.39
N LEU A 107 -3.80 9.66 3.45
CA LEU A 107 -5.12 9.16 3.07
C LEU A 107 -6.23 9.80 3.92
N LYS A 108 -6.05 9.91 5.24
CA LYS A 108 -7.02 10.54 6.16
C LYS A 108 -7.23 12.03 5.89
N SER A 109 -6.22 12.71 5.35
CA SER A 109 -6.33 14.13 4.97
C SER A 109 -7.11 14.36 3.67
N GLY A 110 -7.34 13.31 2.87
CA GLY A 110 -7.94 13.43 1.53
C GLY A 110 -6.98 13.93 0.43
N SER A 111 -5.79 14.40 0.80
CA SER A 111 -4.82 14.97 -0.15
C SER A 111 -4.33 13.98 -1.22
N ALA A 112 -4.38 12.67 -0.95
CA ALA A 112 -4.08 11.63 -1.93
C ALA A 112 -5.06 11.68 -3.12
N TYR A 113 -6.35 11.87 -2.85
CA TYR A 113 -7.36 12.00 -3.90
C TYR A 113 -7.14 13.27 -4.74
N ASP A 114 -6.93 14.41 -4.08
CA ASP A 114 -6.70 15.68 -4.78
C ASP A 114 -5.46 15.61 -5.70
N SER A 115 -4.38 15.00 -5.21
CA SER A 115 -3.16 14.79 -5.98
C SER A 115 -3.41 13.91 -7.21
N LEU A 116 -4.14 12.80 -7.05
CA LEU A 116 -4.51 11.93 -8.17
C LEU A 116 -5.37 12.67 -9.19
N MET A 117 -6.38 13.42 -8.75
CA MET A 117 -7.27 14.15 -9.65
C MET A 117 -6.55 15.28 -10.40
N ASN A 118 -5.59 15.95 -9.76
CA ASN A 118 -4.75 16.93 -10.44
C ASN A 118 -3.85 16.26 -11.49
N TRP A 119 -3.23 15.13 -11.15
CA TRP A 119 -2.44 14.36 -12.12
C TRP A 119 -3.29 13.89 -13.31
N ILE A 120 -4.52 13.40 -13.09
CA ILE A 120 -5.45 13.00 -14.17
C ILE A 120 -5.80 14.19 -15.06
N LYS A 121 -6.06 15.37 -14.46
CA LYS A 121 -6.33 16.59 -15.24
C LYS A 121 -5.13 16.91 -16.12
N ASP A 122 -3.93 16.95 -15.56
CA ASP A 122 -2.71 17.30 -16.30
C ASP A 122 -2.41 16.30 -17.42
N ALA A 123 -2.56 15.00 -17.15
CA ALA A 123 -2.38 13.94 -18.15
C ALA A 123 -3.36 14.10 -19.34
N ASN A 124 -4.59 14.52 -19.07
CA ASN A 124 -5.60 14.76 -20.11
C ASN A 124 -5.39 16.09 -20.88
N HIS A 125 -4.56 17.02 -20.40
CA HIS A 125 -4.21 18.24 -21.13
C HIS A 125 -2.96 18.06 -22.02
N CYS A 126 -2.24 16.95 -21.87
CA CYS A 126 -1.07 16.60 -22.69
C CYS A 126 -1.42 15.75 -23.93
N HIS A 127 -2.71 15.49 -24.18
CA HIS A 127 -3.24 14.81 -25.36
C HIS A 127 -4.16 15.74 -26.16
#